data_AF-A0A9D1HTR8-F1
#
_entry.id   AF-A0A9D1HTR8-F1
#
_cell.length_a   1.000
_cell.length_b   1.000
_cell.length_c   1.000
_cell.angle_alpha   90.00
_cell.angle_beta   90.00
_cell.angle_gamma   90.00
#
_symmetry.space_group_name_H-M   'P 1'
#
loop_
_entity.id
_entity.type
_entity.pdbx_description
1 polymer ?
#
loop_
_entity_poly.entity_id
_entity_poly.type
_entity_poly.pdbx_seq_one_letter_code
_entity_poly.pdbx_strand_id
1 'polypeptide(L)'
;MEYIILLSLGICVVILGAFTSKGNIFLIHWYNRMKVTPGNEKAYGKVVGIGMIVMGASISATSILQMIFDIEALWSIIIIGFVVGLAFILYGQWKYNKGIF
;
A
#
# COMPACT_ATOMS: atom_id res chain seq x y z
N MET A 1 -15.76 4.25 18.39
CA MET A 1 -16.30 4.49 17.02
C MET A 1 -15.32 5.27 16.16
N GLU A 2 -14.61 6.27 16.71
CA GLU A 2 -13.71 7.16 15.96
C GLU A 2 -12.68 6.42 15.06
N TYR A 3 -12.03 5.38 15.58
CA TYR A 3 -11.00 4.66 14.83
C TYR A 3 -11.52 3.45 14.02
N ILE A 4 -12.82 3.14 14.07
CA ILE A 4 -13.39 1.97 13.37
C ILE A 4 -13.33 2.19 11.85
N ILE A 5 -13.68 3.39 11.38
CA ILE A 5 -13.61 3.74 9.95
C ILE A 5 -12.16 3.65 9.46
N LEU A 6 -11.21 4.14 10.25
CA LEU A 6 -9.78 4.09 9.93
C LEU A 6 -9.28 2.64 9.87
N LEU A 7 -9.71 1.79 10.81
CA LEU A 7 -9.39 0.36 10.82
C LEU A 7 -9.96 -0.33 9.56
N SER A 8 -11.22 -0.07 9.22
CA SER A 8 -11.86 -0.60 8.01
C SER A 8 -11.10 -0.18 6.76
N LEU A 9 -10.68 1.09 6.66
CA LEU A 9 -9.85 1.58 5.56
C LEU A 9 -8.52 0.82 5.47
N GLY A 10 -7.81 0.67 6.59
CA GLY A 10 -6.55 -0.07 6.65
C GLY A 10 -6.70 -1.51 6.17
N ILE A 11 -7.75 -2.21 6.62
CA ILE A 11 -8.06 -3.58 6.19
C ILE A 11 -8.34 -3.63 4.68
N CYS A 12 -9.15 -2.72 4.16
CA CYS A 12 -9.43 -2.64 2.71
C CYS A 12 -8.14 -2.46 1.91
N VAL A 13 -7.24 -1.57 2.34
CA VAL A 13 -5.95 -1.33 1.66
C VAL A 13 -5.05 -2.56 1.72
N VAL A 14 -4.98 -3.28 2.85
CA VAL A 14 -4.23 -4.54 2.95
C VAL A 14 -4.79 -5.59 1.99
N ILE A 15 -6.12 -5.73 1.91
CA ILE A 15 -6.77 -6.70 1.00
C ILE A 15 -6.43 -6.37 -0.45
N LEU A 16 -6.58 -5.11 -0.86
CA LEU A 16 -6.21 -4.66 -2.21
C LEU A 16 -4.72 -4.93 -2.49
N GLY A 17 -3.84 -4.57 -1.56
CA GLY A 17 -2.41 -4.83 -1.66
C GLY A 17 -2.08 -6.32 -1.77
N ALA A 18 -2.80 -7.18 -1.05
CA ALA A 18 -2.64 -8.63 -1.12
C ALA A 18 -3.01 -9.17 -2.51
N PHE A 19 -4.12 -8.73 -3.10
CA PHE A 19 -4.49 -9.11 -4.46
C PHE A 19 -3.50 -8.58 -5.50
N THR A 20 -3.08 -7.31 -5.39
CA THR A 20 -2.08 -6.71 -6.27
C THR A 20 -0.74 -7.44 -6.18
N SER A 21 -0.32 -7.83 -4.96
CA SER A 21 0.97 -8.50 -4.72
C SER A 21 1.08 -9.89 -5.35
N LYS A 22 -0.06 -10.54 -5.61
CA LYS A 22 -0.15 -11.83 -6.32
C LYS A 22 0.00 -11.68 -7.83
N GLY A 23 0.18 -10.46 -8.34
CA GLY A 23 0.35 -10.16 -9.76
C GLY A 23 -0.94 -9.69 -10.45
N ASN A 24 -2.01 -9.40 -9.70
CA ASN A 24 -3.24 -8.83 -10.27
C ASN A 24 -3.05 -7.33 -10.56
N ILE A 25 -2.35 -7.02 -11.65
CA ILE A 25 -2.08 -5.64 -12.08
C ILE A 25 -3.32 -4.91 -12.60
N PHE A 26 -4.47 -5.58 -12.75
CA PHE A 26 -5.73 -4.91 -13.14
C PHE A 26 -6.27 -3.97 -12.06
N LEU A 27 -5.86 -4.19 -10.80
CA LEU A 27 -6.15 -3.29 -9.68
C LEU A 27 -5.26 -2.02 -9.70
N ILE A 28 -4.21 -2.02 -10.51
CA ILE A 28 -3.38 -0.84 -10.75
C ILE A 28 -4.00 -0.07 -11.92
N HIS A 29 -4.05 1.25 -11.78
CA HIS A 29 -4.62 2.12 -12.81
C HIS A 29 -3.98 1.86 -14.18
N TRP A 30 -4.79 1.90 -15.24
CA TRP A 30 -4.39 1.45 -16.58
C TRP A 30 -3.10 2.13 -17.09
N TYR A 31 -2.94 3.45 -16.91
CA TYR A 31 -1.74 4.19 -17.34
C TYR A 31 -0.46 3.60 -16.73
N ASN A 32 -0.49 3.26 -15.44
CA ASN A 32 0.65 2.74 -14.68
C ASN A 32 1.05 1.30 -15.02
N ARG A 33 0.24 0.57 -15.81
CA ARG A 33 0.55 -0.81 -16.22
C ARG A 33 0.83 -0.94 -17.71
N MET A 34 0.63 0.11 -18.50
CA MET A 34 0.82 0.08 -19.95
C MET A 34 2.29 -0.08 -20.37
N LYS A 35 3.21 0.53 -19.62
CA LYS A 35 4.64 0.51 -19.98
C LYS A 35 5.39 -0.64 -19.30
N VAL A 36 4.69 -1.46 -18.53
CA VAL A 36 5.23 -2.66 -17.91
C VAL A 36 5.61 -3.64 -19.00
N THR A 37 6.87 -4.05 -19.00
CA THR A 37 7.37 -5.01 -20.00
C THR A 37 6.68 -6.36 -19.82
N PRO A 38 6.24 -7.03 -20.90
CA PRO A 38 5.65 -8.35 -20.82
C PRO A 38 6.52 -9.33 -20.04
N GLY A 39 5.92 -10.07 -19.10
CA GLY A 39 6.61 -11.00 -18.20
C GLY A 39 7.00 -10.40 -16.83
N ASN A 40 6.97 -9.08 -16.67
CA ASN A 40 7.27 -8.41 -15.39
C ASN A 40 6.03 -8.04 -14.57
N GLU A 41 4.82 -8.34 -15.04
CA GLU A 41 3.55 -7.96 -14.42
C GLU A 41 3.46 -8.48 -12.98
N LYS A 42 3.84 -9.74 -12.77
CA LYS A 42 3.82 -10.36 -11.44
C LYS A 42 4.83 -9.69 -10.49
N ALA A 43 6.03 -9.38 -10.97
CA ALA A 43 7.06 -8.72 -10.18
C ALA A 43 6.68 -7.27 -9.83
N TYR A 44 6.09 -6.56 -10.80
CA TYR A 44 5.56 -5.22 -10.62
C TYR A 44 4.40 -5.19 -9.60
N GLY A 45 3.40 -6.04 -9.80
CA GLY A 45 2.27 -6.19 -8.87
C GLY A 45 2.75 -6.55 -7.46
N LYS A 46 3.73 -7.45 -7.33
CA LYS A 46 4.36 -7.78 -6.04
C LYS A 46 4.91 -6.56 -5.32
N VAL A 47 5.71 -5.74 -5.99
CA VAL A 47 6.35 -4.56 -5.38
C VAL A 47 5.32 -3.50 -5.00
N VAL A 48 4.41 -3.15 -5.92
CA VAL A 48 3.34 -2.16 -5.65
C VAL A 48 2.40 -2.66 -4.54
N GLY A 49 2.01 -3.93 -4.58
CA GLY A 49 1.16 -4.57 -3.59
C GLY A 49 1.79 -4.61 -2.20
N ILE A 50 3.10 -4.88 -2.09
CA ILE A 50 3.83 -4.78 -0.80
C ILE A 50 3.76 -3.35 -0.25
N GLY A 51 3.96 -2.34 -1.09
CA GLY A 51 3.83 -0.94 -0.67
C GLY A 51 2.44 -0.62 -0.12
N MET A 52 1.39 -1.12 -0.77
CA MET A 52 0.01 -1.01 -0.28
C MET A 52 -0.21 -1.75 1.04
N ILE A 53 0.30 -2.97 1.19
CA ILE A 53 0.18 -3.75 2.43
C ILE A 53 0.86 -3.02 3.59
N VAL A 54 2.05 -2.44 3.39
CA VAL A 54 2.74 -1.67 4.44
C VAL A 54 1.90 -0.47 4.89
N MET A 55 1.34 0.29 3.95
CA MET A 55 0.46 1.42 4.28
C MET A 55 -0.80 0.95 5.01
N GLY A 56 -1.50 -0.04 4.48
CA GLY A 56 -2.71 -0.58 5.10
C GLY A 56 -2.46 -1.13 6.50
N ALA A 57 -1.37 -1.88 6.69
CA ALA A 57 -0.98 -2.44 7.99
C ALA A 57 -0.64 -1.34 9.00
N SER A 58 0.05 -0.27 8.57
CA SER A 58 0.33 0.87 9.46
C SER A 58 -0.93 1.60 9.90
N ILE A 59 -1.91 1.76 9.00
CA ILE A 59 -3.22 2.35 9.30
C ILE A 59 -3.98 1.45 10.29
N SER A 60 -4.07 0.15 10.01
CA SER A 60 -4.76 -0.82 10.88
C SER A 60 -4.12 -0.89 12.27
N ALA A 61 -2.79 -0.96 12.35
CA ALA A 61 -2.07 -1.01 13.62
C ALA A 61 -2.30 0.28 14.43
N THR A 62 -2.18 1.45 13.81
CA THR A 62 -2.44 2.73 14.47
C THR A 62 -3.88 2.81 14.98
N SER A 63 -4.85 2.37 14.18
CA SER A 63 -6.26 2.37 14.58
C SER A 63 -6.51 1.50 15.81
N ILE A 64 -5.94 0.29 15.86
CA ILE A 64 -6.07 -0.62 17.01
C ILE A 64 -5.39 -0.02 18.24
N LEU A 65 -4.17 0.50 18.09
CA LEU A 65 -3.42 1.09 19.19
C LEU A 65 -4.12 2.34 19.75
N GLN A 66 -4.71 3.17 18.89
CA GLN A 66 -5.46 4.34 19.33
C GLN A 66 -6.73 3.97 20.10
N MET A 67 -7.40 2.87 19.76
CA MET A 67 -8.55 2.39 20.55
C MET A 67 -8.18 1.96 21.97
N ILE A 68 -6.90 1.64 22.23
CA ILE A 68 -6.42 1.12 23.53
C ILE A 68 -5.75 2.23 24.35
N PHE A 69 -4.89 3.02 23.72
CA PHE A 69 -3.99 3.94 24.42
C PHE A 69 -4.36 5.42 24.22
N ASP A 70 -4.98 5.78 23.10
CA ASP A 70 -5.39 7.15 22.74
C ASP A 70 -4.27 8.21 22.94
N ILE A 71 -3.11 8.00 22.31
CA ILE A 71 -1.92 8.84 22.44
C ILE A 71 -1.54 9.45 21.09
N GLU A 72 -1.27 10.75 21.07
CA GLU A 72 -0.90 11.50 19.86
C GLU A 72 0.32 10.92 19.12
N ALA A 73 1.33 10.45 19.85
CA ALA A 73 2.55 9.89 19.27
C ALA A 73 2.30 8.70 18.32
N LEU A 74 1.19 7.95 18.48
CA LEU A 74 0.86 6.79 17.66
C LEU A 74 0.61 7.16 16.18
N TRP A 75 0.22 8.39 15.88
CA TRP A 75 0.05 8.87 14.51
C TRP A 75 1.34 8.79 13.67
N SER A 76 2.51 8.79 14.32
CA SER A 76 3.81 8.62 13.68
C SER A 76 3.94 7.29 12.92
N ILE A 77 3.22 6.25 13.34
CA ILE A 77 3.24 4.93 12.70
C ILE A 77 2.68 5.03 11.28
N ILE A 78 1.59 5.78 11.08
CA ILE A 78 1.01 6.01 9.75
C ILE A 78 2.00 6.76 8.86
N ILE A 79 2.67 7.79 9.39
CA ILE A 79 3.65 8.58 8.64
C ILE A 79 4.80 7.69 8.15
N ILE A 80 5.37 6.88 9.04
CA ILE A 80 6.45 5.96 8.70
C ILE A 80 5.98 4.92 7.68
N GLY A 81 4.82 4.30 7.92
CA GLY A 81 4.24 3.32 7.01
C GLY A 81 3.93 3.89 5.63
N PHE A 82 3.47 5.14 5.56
CA PHE A 82 3.22 5.86 4.32
C PHE A 82 4.52 6.11 3.56
N VAL A 83 5.56 6.63 4.21
CA VAL A 83 6.87 6.88 3.57
C VAL A 83 7.47 5.59 3.01
N VAL A 84 7.47 4.51 3.81
CA VAL A 84 8.01 3.21 3.39
C VAL A 84 7.17 2.62 2.25
N GLY A 85 5.84 2.62 2.39
CA GLY A 85 4.95 2.08 1.36
C GLY A 85 5.03 2.85 0.05
N LEU A 86 5.13 4.18 0.11
CA LEU A 86 5.33 5.03 -1.06
C LEU A 86 6.67 4.74 -1.73
N ALA A 87 7.74 4.54 -0.96
CA ALA A 87 9.05 4.18 -1.52
C ALA A 87 9.00 2.87 -2.31
N PHE A 88 8.28 1.84 -1.82
CA PHE A 88 8.04 0.61 -2.57
C PHE A 88 7.28 0.86 -3.88
N ILE A 89 6.22 1.66 -3.84
CA ILE A 89 5.42 1.97 -5.03
C ILE A 89 6.26 2.73 -6.06
N LEU A 90 6.97 3.78 -5.66
CA LEU A 90 7.82 4.58 -6.54
C LEU A 90 8.95 3.73 -7.14
N TYR A 91 9.57 2.86 -6.35
CA TYR A 91 10.54 1.89 -6.85
C TYR A 91 9.93 0.96 -7.91
N GLY A 92 8.71 0.45 -7.66
CA GLY A 92 7.97 -0.35 -8.64
C GLY A 92 7.69 0.40 -9.93
N GLN A 93 7.26 1.67 -9.82
CA GLN A 93 6.99 2.56 -10.95
C GLN A 93 8.26 2.77 -11.80
N TRP A 94 9.36 3.21 -11.21
CA TRP A 94 10.60 3.45 -11.95
C TRP A 94 11.18 2.18 -12.56
N LYS A 95 11.17 1.06 -11.82
CA LYS A 95 11.77 -0.18 -12.28
C LYS A 95 10.98 -0.85 -13.41
N TYR A 96 9.65 -0.86 -13.31
CA TYR A 96 8.81 -1.64 -14.22
C TYR A 96 7.98 -0.78 -15.18
N ASN A 97 7.49 0.39 -14.75
CA ASN A 97 6.71 1.32 -15.58
C ASN A 97 7.57 2.37 -16.31
N LYS A 98 8.89 2.42 -16.04
CA LYS A 98 9.85 3.35 -16.67
C LYS A 98 9.50 4.83 -16.47
N GLY A 99 8.77 5.16 -15.41
CA GLY A 99 8.26 6.50 -15.12
C GLY A 99 7.34 6.48 -13.90
N ILE A 100 6.76 7.62 -13.54
CA ILE A 100 5.75 7.73 -12.46
C ILE A 100 4.33 7.50 -13.01
N PHE A 101 4.15 7.71 -14.31
CA PHE A 101 2.93 7.48 -15.09
C PHE A 101 3.27 6.71 -16.35
#